data_AF-A0A4U1IV75-F1
#
_entry.id   AF-A0A4U1IV75-F1
#
_cell.length_a   1.000
_cell.length_b   1.000
_cell.length_c   1.000
_cell.angle_alpha   90.00
_cell.angle_beta   90.00
_cell.angle_gamma   90.00
#
_symmetry.space_group_name_H-M   'P 1'
#
loop_
_entity.id
_entity.type
_entity.pdbx_description
1 polymer ?
#
loop_
_entity_poly.entity_id
_entity_poly.type
_entity_poly.pdbx_seq_one_letter_code
_entity_poly.pdbx_strand_id
1 'polypeptide(L)'
;MALVIPLVLGLLFRRQELRLRALADHGRPGTATITAITRQGSASNTHYRYEVDGVTHTWNVDRKNLQGDPGETFDITYLPEDPSLSRLGVYSQVELDKELNLPFRRGFPLGLFVLFGSIAALCHRNVRRLQQGAPLATKPRISPEGAGRIVAALFLGCVLAVNLDPNVRAVQVAAFGPAPFGLPVGLVVALAEVLLFAPFFWVLPHLMRLVMDRFAQGGSLSKLGIVLAVAQAGPEGRRSRRIVVAGLVYFIALVAGWIMFAASRGI
;
A
#
# COMPACT_ATOMS: atom_id res chain seq x y z
N MET A 1 -17.01 -18.09 2.30
CA MET A 1 -16.13 -17.16 3.06
C MET A 1 -15.02 -16.54 2.21
N ALA A 2 -14.14 -17.32 1.54
CA ALA A 2 -12.99 -16.79 0.79
C ALA A 2 -13.31 -15.82 -0.37
N LEU A 3 -14.49 -15.92 -0.99
CA LEU A 3 -14.96 -14.98 -2.03
C LEU A 3 -15.76 -13.81 -1.47
N VAL A 4 -16.24 -13.91 -0.23
CA VAL A 4 -17.10 -12.88 0.38
C VAL A 4 -16.26 -11.66 0.76
N ILE A 5 -15.07 -11.87 1.32
CA ILE A 5 -14.20 -10.76 1.74
C ILE A 5 -13.72 -9.91 0.54
N PRO A 6 -13.20 -10.48 -0.57
CA PRO A 6 -12.82 -9.69 -1.74
C PRO A 6 -14.02 -9.01 -2.40
N LEU A 7 -15.18 -9.68 -2.44
CA LEU A 7 -16.41 -9.09 -2.99
C LEU A 7 -16.90 -7.93 -2.13
N VAL A 8 -16.90 -8.06 -0.81
CA VAL A 8 -17.28 -6.99 0.13
C VAL A 8 -16.31 -5.82 0.04
N LEU A 9 -15.00 -6.08 -0.03
CA LEU A 9 -13.99 -5.02 -0.23
C LEU A 9 -14.17 -4.34 -1.59
N GLY A 10 -14.40 -5.10 -2.66
CA GLY A 10 -14.67 -4.55 -3.99
C GLY A 10 -15.94 -3.71 -4.04
N LEU A 11 -17.01 -4.14 -3.37
CA LEU A 11 -18.26 -3.39 -3.24
C LEU A 11 -18.07 -2.13 -2.39
N LEU A 12 -17.29 -2.18 -1.32
CA LEU A 12 -16.95 -1.01 -0.51
C LEU A 12 -16.15 0.02 -1.31
N PHE A 13 -15.14 -0.42 -2.06
CA PHE A 13 -14.37 0.48 -2.92
C PHE A 13 -15.21 1.06 -4.06
N ARG A 14 -16.06 0.25 -4.71
CA ARG A 14 -16.99 0.73 -5.73
C ARG A 14 -18.02 1.71 -5.17
N ARG A 15 -18.50 1.48 -3.94
CA ARG A 15 -19.40 2.39 -3.24
C ARG A 15 -18.70 3.72 -2.91
N GLN A 16 -17.46 3.68 -2.45
CA GLN A 16 -16.66 4.89 -2.23
C GLN A 16 -16.39 5.64 -3.53
N GLU A 17 -16.10 4.94 -4.63
CA GLU A 17 -15.93 5.54 -5.95
C GLU A 17 -17.21 6.24 -6.44
N LEU A 18 -18.37 5.56 -6.37
CA LEU A 18 -19.65 6.16 -6.73
C LEU A 18 -20.01 7.34 -5.82
N ARG A 19 -19.68 7.27 -4.53
CA ARG A 19 -19.87 8.39 -3.59
C ARG A 19 -18.98 9.57 -3.97
N LEU A 20 -17.72 9.33 -4.33
CA LEU A 20 -16.79 10.38 -4.79
C LEU A 20 -17.21 11.00 -6.13
N ARG A 21 -17.80 10.21 -7.04
CA ARG A 21 -18.37 10.74 -8.30
C ARG A 21 -19.65 11.54 -8.07
N ALA A 22 -20.55 11.07 -7.21
CA ALA A 22 -21.72 11.85 -6.81
C ALA A 22 -21.34 13.16 -6.09
N LEU A 23 -20.25 13.14 -5.30
CA LEU A 23 -19.67 14.34 -4.67
C LEU A 23 -19.16 15.36 -5.70
N ALA A 24 -18.75 14.91 -6.89
CA ALA A 24 -18.29 15.74 -8.00
C ALA A 24 -19.42 16.46 -8.71
N ASP A 25 -20.50 15.72 -8.97
CA ASP A 25 -21.58 16.15 -9.84
C ASP A 25 -22.62 17.01 -9.08
N HIS A 26 -22.57 17.05 -7.74
CA HIS A 26 -23.55 17.75 -6.88
C HIS A 26 -23.00 18.91 -6.04
N GLY A 27 -21.71 19.24 -6.18
CA GLY A 27 -21.12 20.37 -5.48
C GLY A 27 -21.74 21.71 -5.91
N ARG A 28 -22.26 22.50 -4.96
CA ARG A 28 -22.70 23.87 -5.23
C ARG A 28 -21.58 24.87 -4.93
N PRO A 29 -21.38 25.89 -5.77
CA PRO A 29 -20.45 26.96 -5.47
C PRO A 29 -20.93 27.78 -4.28
N GLY A 30 -20.00 28.24 -3.46
CA GLY A 30 -20.25 29.14 -2.33
C GLY A 30 -19.00 29.93 -1.97
N THR A 31 -19.14 30.86 -1.03
CA THR A 31 -18.02 31.68 -0.55
C THR A 31 -17.76 31.37 0.92
N ALA A 32 -16.49 31.17 1.26
CA ALA A 32 -16.03 31.04 2.64
C ALA A 32 -15.21 32.26 3.05
N THR A 33 -15.11 32.50 4.36
CA THR A 33 -14.30 33.57 4.95
C THR A 33 -13.31 32.97 5.96
N ILE A 34 -12.05 33.37 5.87
CA ILE A 34 -11.03 32.98 6.85
C ILE A 34 -11.34 33.67 8.19
N THR A 35 -11.44 32.89 9.27
CA THR A 35 -11.80 33.41 10.60
C THR A 35 -10.60 33.56 11.51
N ALA A 36 -9.64 32.64 11.43
CA ALA A 36 -8.48 32.65 12.31
C ALA A 36 -7.31 31.84 11.73
N ILE A 37 -6.11 32.11 12.23
CA ILE A 37 -4.92 31.30 11.97
C ILE A 37 -4.39 30.85 13.33
N THR A 38 -4.27 29.54 13.53
CA THR A 38 -3.74 28.97 14.78
C THR A 38 -2.43 28.25 14.52
N ARG A 39 -1.46 28.43 15.41
CA ARG A 39 -0.17 27.74 15.34
C ARG A 39 -0.05 26.78 16.53
N GLN A 40 0.18 25.50 16.26
CA GLN A 40 0.37 24.47 17.29
C GLN A 40 1.68 23.73 17.00
N GLY A 41 2.74 24.10 17.72
CA GLY A 41 4.09 23.60 17.45
C GLY A 41 4.60 24.05 16.08
N SER A 42 5.05 23.11 15.26
CA SER A 42 5.47 23.36 13.87
C SER A 42 4.30 23.44 12.87
N ALA A 43 3.09 23.03 13.27
CA ALA A 43 1.91 23.06 12.40
C ALA A 43 1.19 24.41 12.48
N SER A 44 0.76 24.92 11.33
CA SER A 44 -0.07 26.13 11.20
C SER A 44 -1.36 25.77 10.48
N ASN A 45 -2.50 26.11 11.06
CA ASN A 45 -3.82 25.83 10.50
C ASN A 45 -4.58 27.13 10.22
N THR A 46 -5.21 27.21 9.05
CA THR A 46 -6.15 28.27 8.67
C THR A 46 -7.56 27.78 8.98
N HIS A 47 -8.30 28.54 9.80
CA HIS A 47 -9.72 28.30 10.09
C HIS A 47 -10.57 29.17 9.18
N TYR A 48 -11.64 28.60 8.65
CA TYR A 48 -12.60 29.33 7.83
C TYR A 48 -14.03 28.95 8.19
N ARG A 49 -14.97 29.83 7.82
CA ARG A 49 -16.39 29.60 7.96
C ARG A 49 -17.11 29.89 6.65
N TYR A 50 -18.25 29.26 6.45
CA TYR A 50 -19.17 29.58 5.36
C TYR A 50 -20.59 29.32 5.82
N GLU A 51 -21.56 29.89 5.11
CA GLU A 51 -22.98 29.82 5.46
C GLU A 51 -23.77 29.19 4.32
N VAL A 52 -24.63 28.22 4.65
CA VAL A 52 -25.51 27.53 3.72
C VAL A 52 -26.88 27.47 4.35
N ASP A 53 -27.90 27.99 3.66
CA ASP A 53 -29.30 27.96 4.11
C ASP A 53 -29.51 28.48 5.55
N GLY A 54 -28.74 29.51 5.94
CA GLY A 54 -28.81 30.12 7.28
C GLY A 54 -28.03 29.37 8.37
N VAL A 55 -27.31 28.30 8.02
CA VAL A 55 -26.48 27.51 8.96
C VAL A 55 -25.01 27.82 8.73
N THR A 56 -24.31 28.24 9.78
CA THR A 56 -22.87 28.48 9.73
C THR A 56 -22.09 27.19 9.97
N HIS A 57 -21.18 26.88 9.06
CA HIS A 57 -20.24 25.77 9.17
C HIS A 57 -18.82 26.31 9.36
N THR A 58 -18.00 25.62 10.15
CA THR A 58 -16.61 26.00 10.43
C THR A 58 -15.67 24.82 10.16
N TRP A 59 -14.51 25.12 9.61
CA TRP A 59 -13.49 24.12 9.28
C TRP A 59 -12.07 24.64 9.46
N ASN A 60 -11.12 23.73 9.52
CA ASN A 60 -9.70 24.04 9.56
C ASN A 60 -8.91 23.21 8.55
N VAL A 61 -7.91 23.84 7.95
CA VAL A 61 -7.00 23.23 6.98
C VAL A 61 -5.57 23.63 7.27
N ASP A 62 -4.62 22.82 6.84
CA ASP A 62 -3.20 23.16 6.89
C ASP A 62 -2.95 24.47 6.11
N ARG A 63 -2.19 25.40 6.69
CA ARG A 63 -1.89 26.72 6.13
C ARG A 63 -1.30 26.64 4.73
N LYS A 64 -0.57 25.57 4.40
CA LYS A 64 0.01 25.38 3.07
C LYS A 64 -1.06 25.23 1.97
N ASN A 65 -2.26 24.77 2.32
CA ASN A 65 -3.36 24.51 1.40
C ASN A 65 -4.29 25.73 1.24
N LEU A 66 -4.33 26.61 2.23
CA LEU A 66 -5.13 27.84 2.21
C LEU A 66 -4.34 28.99 2.83
N GLN A 67 -3.74 29.79 1.95
CA GLN A 67 -3.05 31.02 2.28
C GLN A 67 -4.04 32.18 2.15
N GLY A 68 -3.93 33.15 3.05
CA GLY A 68 -4.82 34.30 3.11
C GLY A 68 -5.00 34.82 4.54
N ASP A 69 -5.44 36.04 4.70
CA ASP A 69 -5.54 36.66 6.04
C ASP A 69 -6.95 36.55 6.62
N PRO A 70 -7.11 36.57 7.97
CA PRO A 70 -8.43 36.59 8.58
C PRO A 70 -9.28 37.75 8.03
N GLY A 71 -10.50 37.43 7.60
CA GLY A 71 -11.41 38.34 6.92
C GLY A 71 -11.42 38.19 5.39
N GLU A 72 -10.44 37.51 4.81
CA GLU A 72 -10.40 37.26 3.36
C GLU A 72 -11.42 36.19 2.95
N THR A 73 -12.06 36.40 1.81
CA THR A 73 -13.04 35.49 1.23
C THR A 73 -12.45 34.69 0.08
N PHE A 74 -12.86 33.42 -0.04
CA PHE A 74 -12.43 32.55 -1.14
C PHE A 74 -13.57 31.63 -1.56
N ASP A 75 -13.48 31.15 -2.81
CA ASP A 75 -14.50 30.27 -3.38
C ASP A 75 -14.36 28.85 -2.83
N ILE A 76 -15.50 28.25 -2.50
CA ILE A 76 -15.60 26.86 -2.07
C ILE A 76 -16.65 26.12 -2.89
N THR A 77 -16.52 24.80 -2.89
CA THR A 77 -17.58 23.90 -3.34
C THR A 77 -18.08 23.12 -2.13
N TYR A 78 -19.37 23.19 -1.84
CA TYR A 78 -19.99 22.48 -0.72
C TYR A 78 -21.10 21.53 -1.21
N LEU A 79 -21.42 20.51 -0.39
CA LEU A 79 -22.55 19.63 -0.65
C LEU A 79 -23.75 19.99 0.23
N PRO A 80 -24.94 20.21 -0.35
CA PRO A 80 -26.17 20.44 0.41
C PRO A 80 -26.52 19.27 1.33
N GLU A 81 -26.26 18.03 0.90
CA GLU A 81 -26.66 16.83 1.66
C GLU A 81 -25.72 16.52 2.83
N ASP A 82 -24.47 17.01 2.78
CA ASP A 82 -23.48 16.84 3.84
C ASP A 82 -22.46 18.00 3.80
N PRO A 83 -22.78 19.15 4.42
CA PRO A 83 -21.91 20.33 4.42
C PRO A 83 -20.54 20.05 5.02
N SER A 84 -20.41 19.03 5.87
CA SER A 84 -19.14 18.63 6.48
C SER A 84 -18.06 18.26 5.43
N LEU A 85 -18.44 18.02 4.18
CA LEU A 85 -17.54 17.67 3.07
C LEU A 85 -17.13 18.86 2.18
N SER A 86 -17.31 20.11 2.61
CA SER A 86 -16.90 21.30 1.85
C SER A 86 -15.40 21.30 1.52
N ARG A 87 -15.05 21.66 0.28
CA ARG A 87 -13.67 21.73 -0.21
C ARG A 87 -13.30 23.13 -0.70
N LEU A 88 -12.01 23.44 -0.66
CA LEU A 88 -11.44 24.68 -1.17
C LEU A 88 -11.47 24.70 -2.71
N GLY A 89 -11.98 25.77 -3.31
CA GLY A 89 -12.00 26.00 -4.76
C GLY A 89 -13.13 25.32 -5.53
N VAL A 90 -13.25 25.67 -6.82
CA VAL A 90 -14.11 25.02 -7.82
C VAL A 90 -13.36 23.78 -8.32
N TYR A 91 -13.79 22.61 -7.86
CA TYR A 91 -13.09 21.36 -8.17
C TYR A 91 -13.41 20.95 -9.63
N SER A 92 -12.45 21.11 -10.53
CA SER A 92 -12.65 20.70 -11.93
C SER A 92 -12.82 19.19 -12.02
N GLN A 93 -13.70 18.69 -12.91
CA GLN A 93 -13.82 17.25 -13.18
C GLN A 93 -12.46 16.62 -13.51
N VAL A 94 -11.52 17.41 -14.06
CA VAL A 94 -10.16 16.99 -14.39
C VAL A 94 -9.31 16.70 -13.14
N GLU A 95 -9.41 17.51 -12.09
CA GLU A 95 -8.72 17.29 -10.82
C GLU A 95 -9.24 16.02 -10.12
N LEU A 96 -10.56 15.80 -10.20
CA LEU A 96 -11.18 14.61 -9.67
C LEU A 96 -10.84 13.36 -10.49
N ASP A 97 -10.86 13.46 -11.80
CA ASP A 97 -10.42 12.38 -12.68
C ASP A 97 -8.94 12.08 -12.44
N LYS A 98 -8.11 13.04 -12.04
CA LYS A 98 -6.72 12.82 -11.64
C LYS A 98 -6.60 12.13 -10.28
N GLU A 99 -7.42 12.49 -9.30
CA GLU A 99 -7.50 11.80 -8.00
C GLU A 99 -8.15 10.39 -8.10
N LEU A 100 -9.12 10.20 -8.99
CA LEU A 100 -9.85 8.94 -9.22
C LEU A 100 -9.13 8.01 -10.21
N ASN A 101 -8.43 8.53 -11.23
CA ASN A 101 -7.63 7.76 -12.18
C ASN A 101 -6.19 7.51 -11.71
N LEU A 102 -5.92 7.47 -10.40
CA LEU A 102 -4.69 6.83 -9.92
C LEU A 102 -4.70 5.38 -10.46
N PRO A 103 -3.82 5.03 -11.44
CA PRO A 103 -3.87 3.73 -12.13
C PRO A 103 -3.70 2.55 -11.16
N PHE A 104 -3.12 2.84 -10.00
CA PHE A 104 -3.00 1.97 -8.84
C PHE A 104 -4.33 1.38 -8.34
N ARG A 105 -5.46 2.08 -8.48
CA ARG A 105 -6.76 1.67 -7.89
C ARG A 105 -7.55 0.66 -8.70
N ARG A 106 -7.36 0.52 -10.02
CA ARG A 106 -8.08 -0.50 -10.83
C ARG A 106 -7.33 -1.83 -10.90
N GLY A 107 -6.00 -1.79 -10.97
CA GLY A 107 -5.16 -3.00 -11.05
C GLY A 107 -5.06 -3.78 -9.74
N PHE A 108 -4.98 -3.08 -8.60
CA PHE A 108 -4.84 -3.72 -7.28
C PHE A 108 -6.03 -4.61 -6.86
N PRO A 109 -7.30 -4.15 -6.91
CA PRO A 109 -8.43 -5.01 -6.57
C PRO A 109 -8.61 -6.15 -7.57
N LEU A 110 -8.28 -5.96 -8.85
CA LEU A 110 -8.27 -7.04 -9.84
C LEU A 110 -7.20 -8.10 -9.49
N GLY A 111 -5.99 -7.67 -9.14
CA GLY A 111 -4.91 -8.56 -8.70
C GLY A 111 -5.27 -9.35 -7.44
N LEU A 112 -5.86 -8.70 -6.44
CA LEU A 112 -6.38 -9.38 -5.25
C LEU A 112 -7.51 -10.36 -5.60
N PHE A 113 -8.44 -9.97 -6.48
CA PHE A 113 -9.53 -10.83 -6.92
C PHE A 113 -9.00 -12.08 -7.64
N VAL A 114 -8.03 -11.93 -8.54
CA VAL A 114 -7.37 -13.05 -9.23
C VAL A 114 -6.66 -13.94 -8.22
N LEU A 115 -5.91 -13.36 -7.26
CA LEU A 115 -5.20 -14.12 -6.23
C LEU A 115 -6.17 -14.93 -5.35
N PHE A 116 -7.18 -14.28 -4.76
CA PHE A 116 -8.14 -14.95 -3.88
C PHE A 116 -9.03 -15.92 -4.66
N GLY A 117 -9.42 -15.60 -5.89
CA GLY A 117 -10.13 -16.49 -6.80
C GLY A 117 -9.33 -17.75 -7.11
N SER A 118 -8.03 -17.60 -7.37
CA SER A 118 -7.11 -18.74 -7.60
C SER A 118 -6.99 -19.62 -6.37
N ILE A 119 -6.80 -19.02 -5.18
CA ILE A 119 -6.73 -19.76 -3.91
C ILE A 119 -8.05 -20.50 -3.65
N ALA A 120 -9.18 -19.83 -3.82
CA ALA A 120 -10.50 -20.43 -3.64
C ALA A 120 -10.73 -21.59 -4.61
N ALA A 121 -10.37 -21.44 -5.89
CA ALA A 121 -10.48 -22.49 -6.89
C ALA A 121 -9.60 -23.70 -6.57
N LEU A 122 -8.38 -23.48 -6.09
CA LEU A 122 -7.47 -24.55 -5.63
C LEU A 122 -8.02 -25.28 -4.41
N CYS A 123 -8.50 -24.55 -3.41
CA CYS A 123 -9.14 -25.13 -2.22
C CYS A 123 -10.37 -25.96 -2.60
N HIS A 124 -11.26 -25.41 -3.43
CA HIS A 124 -12.48 -26.10 -3.87
C HIS A 124 -12.17 -27.35 -4.69
N ARG A 125 -11.18 -27.28 -5.59
CA ARG A 125 -10.69 -28.45 -6.34
C ARG A 125 -10.16 -29.52 -5.41
N ASN A 126 -9.39 -29.16 -4.38
CA ASN A 126 -8.86 -30.12 -3.41
C ASN A 126 -9.97 -30.75 -2.56
N VAL A 127 -10.94 -29.97 -2.08
CA VAL A 127 -12.10 -30.48 -1.34
C VAL A 127 -12.92 -31.46 -2.19
N ARG A 128 -13.22 -31.11 -3.45
CA ARG A 128 -13.93 -32.02 -4.37
C ARG A 128 -13.18 -33.32 -4.60
N ARG A 129 -11.86 -33.29 -4.74
CA ARG A 129 -11.06 -34.51 -4.89
C ARG A 129 -11.15 -35.40 -3.66
N LEU A 130 -11.09 -34.82 -2.46
CA LEU A 130 -11.25 -35.58 -1.21
C LEU A 130 -12.66 -36.19 -1.09
N GLN A 131 -13.70 -35.44 -1.46
CA GLN A 131 -15.08 -35.95 -1.51
C GLN A 131 -15.25 -37.10 -2.50
N GLN A 132 -14.46 -37.13 -3.57
CA GLN A 132 -14.43 -38.21 -4.57
C GLN A 132 -13.56 -39.40 -4.15
N GLY A 133 -13.15 -39.48 -2.88
CA GLY A 133 -12.36 -40.60 -2.36
C GLY A 133 -10.89 -40.57 -2.77
N ALA A 134 -10.39 -39.45 -3.33
CA ALA A 134 -8.97 -39.33 -3.58
C ALA A 134 -8.21 -39.35 -2.23
N PRO A 135 -7.07 -40.06 -2.15
CA PRO A 135 -6.29 -40.09 -0.93
C PRO A 135 -5.83 -38.67 -0.55
N LEU A 136 -5.85 -38.37 0.75
CA LEU A 136 -5.24 -37.16 1.28
C LEU A 136 -3.79 -37.11 0.83
N ALA A 137 -3.44 -36.06 0.07
CA ALA A 137 -2.07 -35.81 -0.30
C ALA A 137 -1.30 -35.41 0.96
N THR A 138 -0.66 -36.37 1.60
CA THR A 138 0.15 -36.17 2.82
C THR A 138 1.49 -35.49 2.53
N LYS A 139 1.93 -35.49 1.27
CA LYS A 139 3.14 -34.78 0.83
C LYS A 139 2.77 -33.41 0.25
N PRO A 140 3.34 -32.31 0.75
CA PRO A 140 3.12 -30.99 0.18
C PRO A 140 3.60 -30.95 -1.27
N ARG A 141 2.77 -30.43 -2.18
CA ARG A 141 3.09 -30.30 -3.61
C ARG A 141 4.25 -29.33 -3.88
N ILE A 142 4.47 -28.39 -2.97
CA ILE A 142 5.52 -27.39 -3.05
C ILE A 142 6.40 -27.58 -1.82
N SER A 143 7.70 -27.80 -2.03
CA SER A 143 8.64 -27.86 -0.92
C SER A 143 8.69 -26.49 -0.21
N PRO A 144 8.96 -26.43 1.10
CA PRO A 144 9.10 -25.15 1.81
C PRO A 144 10.08 -24.20 1.12
N GLU A 145 11.16 -24.74 0.56
CA GLU A 145 12.15 -23.98 -0.20
C GLU A 145 11.56 -23.42 -1.51
N GLY A 146 10.78 -24.23 -2.25
CA GLY A 146 10.08 -23.78 -3.44
C GLY A 146 9.07 -22.68 -3.12
N ALA A 147 8.32 -22.82 -2.02
CA ALA A 147 7.40 -21.78 -1.55
C ALA A 147 8.15 -20.48 -1.24
N GLY A 148 9.29 -20.56 -0.55
CA GLY A 148 10.12 -19.39 -0.26
C GLY A 148 10.62 -18.67 -1.51
N ARG A 149 11.02 -19.41 -2.56
CA ARG A 149 11.43 -18.81 -3.85
C ARG A 149 10.26 -18.15 -4.58
N ILE A 150 9.08 -18.75 -4.55
CA ILE A 150 7.86 -18.14 -5.12
C ILE A 150 7.54 -16.84 -4.41
N VAL A 151 7.58 -16.84 -3.07
CA VAL A 151 7.37 -15.61 -2.28
C VAL A 151 8.42 -14.57 -2.65
N ALA A 152 9.71 -14.93 -2.74
CA ALA A 152 10.76 -14.00 -3.16
C ALA A 152 10.50 -13.38 -4.54
N ALA A 153 10.08 -14.20 -5.52
CA ALA A 153 9.75 -13.73 -6.86
C ALA A 153 8.52 -12.79 -6.86
N LEU A 154 7.51 -13.09 -6.05
CA LEU A 154 6.34 -12.22 -5.90
C LEU A 154 6.71 -10.88 -5.27
N PHE A 155 7.55 -10.89 -4.22
CA PHE A 155 8.05 -9.67 -3.60
C PHE A 155 8.84 -8.81 -4.59
N LEU A 156 9.77 -9.40 -5.33
CA LEU A 156 10.53 -8.69 -6.37
C LEU A 156 9.61 -8.15 -7.46
N GLY A 157 8.66 -8.97 -7.94
CA GLY A 157 7.68 -8.54 -8.94
C GLY A 157 6.83 -7.36 -8.48
N CYS A 158 6.40 -7.35 -7.22
CA CYS A 158 5.68 -6.22 -6.64
C CYS A 158 6.53 -4.95 -6.61
N VAL A 159 7.79 -5.05 -6.19
CA VAL A 159 8.72 -3.90 -6.15
C VAL A 159 8.97 -3.35 -7.55
N LEU A 160 9.27 -4.21 -8.51
CA LEU A 160 9.46 -3.80 -9.91
C LEU A 160 8.20 -3.19 -10.54
N ALA A 161 7.02 -3.70 -10.18
CA ALA A 161 5.75 -3.17 -10.67
C ALA A 161 5.48 -1.74 -10.16
N VAL A 162 5.97 -1.37 -8.97
CA VAL A 162 5.83 -0.02 -8.43
C VAL A 162 6.57 1.01 -9.30
N ASN A 163 7.67 0.63 -9.97
CA ASN A 163 8.38 1.50 -10.92
C ASN A 163 7.59 1.80 -12.20
N LEU A 164 6.47 1.13 -12.43
CA LEU A 164 5.58 1.44 -13.55
C LEU A 164 4.65 2.62 -13.24
N ASP A 165 4.52 3.02 -11.98
CA ASP A 165 3.69 4.15 -11.59
C ASP A 165 4.34 5.48 -12.01
N PRO A 166 3.62 6.36 -12.74
CA PRO A 166 4.16 7.66 -13.18
C PRO A 166 4.65 8.56 -12.05
N ASN A 167 4.02 8.52 -10.87
CA ASN A 167 4.43 9.34 -9.73
C ASN A 167 5.74 8.84 -9.15
N VAL A 168 5.92 7.52 -9.08
CA VAL A 168 7.18 6.91 -8.65
C VAL A 168 8.30 7.25 -9.63
N ARG A 169 8.03 7.18 -10.94
CA ARG A 169 8.99 7.59 -11.97
C ARG A 169 9.38 9.06 -11.84
N ALA A 170 8.43 9.95 -11.56
CA ALA A 170 8.73 11.36 -11.34
C ALA A 170 9.69 11.57 -10.16
N VAL A 171 9.48 10.85 -9.05
CA VAL A 171 10.39 10.88 -7.90
C VAL A 171 11.77 10.30 -8.25
N GLN A 172 11.83 9.22 -9.03
CA GLN A 172 13.10 8.64 -9.49
C GLN A 172 13.88 9.61 -10.38
N VAL A 173 13.21 10.28 -11.32
CA VAL A 173 13.81 11.33 -12.16
C VAL A 173 14.32 12.49 -11.31
N ALA A 174 13.55 12.92 -10.30
CA ALA A 174 13.98 13.97 -9.38
C ALA A 174 15.21 13.56 -8.55
N ALA A 175 15.30 12.30 -8.13
CA ALA A 175 16.38 11.80 -7.28
C ALA A 175 17.69 11.53 -8.06
N PHE A 176 17.58 10.93 -9.25
CA PHE A 176 18.71 10.37 -10.01
C PHE A 176 18.92 11.01 -11.40
N GLY A 177 18.03 11.91 -11.82
CA GLY A 177 17.99 12.45 -13.18
C GLY A 177 17.25 11.53 -14.15
N PRO A 178 16.97 11.99 -15.39
CA PRO A 178 16.24 11.20 -16.38
C PRO A 178 17.05 10.03 -16.97
N ALA A 179 18.38 10.20 -17.05
CA ALA A 179 19.28 9.24 -17.68
C ALA A 179 20.57 9.00 -16.87
N PRO A 180 20.48 8.45 -15.64
CA PRO A 180 21.67 8.10 -14.86
C PRO A 180 22.56 7.12 -15.64
N PHE A 181 23.85 7.43 -15.72
CA PHE A 181 24.83 6.65 -16.51
C PHE A 181 24.48 6.52 -18.01
N GLY A 182 23.65 7.42 -18.55
CA GLY A 182 23.19 7.36 -19.94
C GLY A 182 22.07 6.33 -20.20
N LEU A 183 21.52 5.70 -19.17
CA LEU A 183 20.43 4.72 -19.26
C LEU A 183 19.13 5.31 -18.70
N PRO A 184 17.94 4.90 -19.18
CA PRO A 184 16.66 5.34 -18.61
C PRO A 184 16.59 5.06 -17.10
N VAL A 185 16.20 6.06 -16.31
CA VAL A 185 16.19 5.94 -14.84
C VAL A 185 15.43 4.71 -14.33
N GLY A 186 14.30 4.37 -14.96
CA GLY A 186 13.53 3.18 -14.59
C GLY A 186 14.29 1.86 -14.74
N LEU A 187 15.17 1.75 -15.75
CA LEU A 187 16.02 0.58 -15.93
C LEU A 187 17.11 0.51 -14.84
N VAL A 188 17.77 1.64 -14.56
CA VAL A 188 18.82 1.71 -13.54
C VAL A 188 18.27 1.38 -12.16
N VAL A 189 17.11 1.95 -11.80
CA VAL A 189 16.45 1.66 -10.53
C VAL A 189 15.99 0.20 -10.47
N ALA A 190 15.38 -0.34 -11.53
CA ALA A 190 14.98 -1.74 -11.58
C ALA A 190 16.16 -2.70 -11.40
N LEU A 191 17.31 -2.43 -12.03
CA LEU A 191 18.53 -3.23 -11.87
C LEU A 191 19.06 -3.14 -10.43
N ALA A 192 19.07 -1.94 -9.84
CA ALA A 192 19.46 -1.75 -8.45
C ALA A 192 18.53 -2.53 -7.50
N GLU A 193 17.22 -2.48 -7.72
CA GLU A 193 16.25 -3.24 -6.93
C GLU A 193 16.44 -4.75 -7.07
N VAL A 194 16.68 -5.27 -8.28
CA VAL A 194 16.99 -6.70 -8.49
C VAL A 194 18.21 -7.10 -7.67
N LEU A 195 19.28 -6.31 -7.71
CA LEU A 195 20.49 -6.58 -6.93
C LEU A 195 20.22 -6.53 -5.42
N LEU A 196 19.48 -5.53 -4.96
CA LEU A 196 19.14 -5.35 -3.55
C LEU A 196 18.17 -6.43 -3.03
N PHE A 197 17.30 -6.96 -3.87
CA PHE A 197 16.35 -8.00 -3.51
C PHE A 197 16.85 -9.43 -3.75
N ALA A 198 17.95 -9.61 -4.52
CA ALA A 198 18.54 -10.92 -4.75
C ALA A 198 18.77 -11.73 -3.46
N PRO A 199 19.30 -11.17 -2.35
CA PRO A 199 19.43 -11.87 -1.07
C PRO A 199 18.17 -12.60 -0.59
N PHE A 200 16.98 -12.08 -0.88
CA PHE A 200 15.72 -12.69 -0.45
C PHE A 200 15.43 -14.05 -1.09
N PHE A 201 15.99 -14.33 -2.28
CA PHE A 201 15.90 -15.65 -2.91
C PHE A 201 16.65 -16.74 -2.14
N TRP A 202 17.62 -16.35 -1.30
CA TRP A 202 18.27 -17.26 -0.37
C TRP A 202 17.61 -17.24 1.01
N VAL A 203 17.22 -16.07 1.52
CA VAL A 203 16.65 -15.92 2.87
C VAL A 203 15.27 -16.56 3.01
N LEU A 204 14.35 -16.31 2.07
CA LEU A 204 12.95 -16.74 2.20
C LEU A 204 12.75 -18.27 2.15
N PRO A 205 13.49 -19.06 1.36
CA PRO A 205 13.48 -20.52 1.47
C PRO A 205 13.83 -21.03 2.87
N HIS A 206 14.84 -20.44 3.51
CA HIS A 206 15.23 -20.82 4.87
C HIS A 206 14.18 -20.41 5.90
N LEU A 207 13.56 -19.23 5.74
CA LEU A 207 12.46 -18.79 6.59
C LEU A 207 11.26 -19.73 6.45
N MET A 208 10.85 -20.07 5.23
CA MET A 208 9.72 -20.97 4.98
C MET A 208 9.97 -22.35 5.54
N ARG A 209 11.19 -22.88 5.45
CA ARG A 209 11.55 -24.14 6.10
C ARG A 209 11.33 -24.09 7.61
N LEU A 210 11.88 -23.08 8.30
CA LEU A 210 11.71 -22.93 9.76
C LEU A 210 10.25 -22.78 10.17
N VAL A 211 9.48 -21.98 9.42
CA VAL A 211 8.05 -21.76 9.69
C VAL A 211 7.25 -23.04 9.50
N MET A 212 7.51 -23.81 8.44
CA MET A 212 6.80 -25.07 8.18
C MET A 212 7.18 -26.16 9.18
N ASP A 213 8.46 -26.25 9.57
CA ASP A 213 8.90 -27.17 10.62
C ASP A 213 8.20 -26.85 11.96
N ARG A 214 8.08 -25.56 12.30
CA ARG A 214 7.38 -25.12 13.52
C ARG A 214 5.88 -25.37 13.44
N PHE A 215 5.28 -25.16 12.28
CA PHE A 215 3.86 -25.44 12.05
C PHE A 215 3.55 -26.93 12.17
N ALA A 216 4.43 -27.80 11.63
CA ALA A 216 4.30 -29.25 11.77
C ALA A 216 4.37 -29.73 13.23
N GLN A 217 5.03 -28.97 14.11
CA GLN A 217 5.08 -29.20 15.56
C GLN A 217 3.90 -28.59 16.33
N GLY A 218 2.84 -28.13 15.64
CA GLY A 218 1.67 -27.50 16.26
C GLY A 218 1.83 -26.00 16.58
N GLY A 219 2.87 -25.36 16.03
CA GLY A 219 3.09 -23.92 16.18
C GLY A 219 2.12 -23.05 15.36
N SER A 220 1.96 -21.78 15.77
CA SER A 220 1.14 -20.79 15.07
C SER A 220 1.90 -20.08 13.95
N LEU A 221 1.19 -19.68 12.88
CA LEU A 221 1.69 -18.79 11.81
C LEU A 221 1.53 -17.29 12.13
N SER A 222 1.24 -16.94 13.38
CA SER A 222 1.18 -15.54 13.81
C SER A 222 2.57 -14.86 13.72
N LYS A 223 2.60 -13.52 13.81
CA LYS A 223 3.87 -12.76 13.84
C LYS A 223 4.81 -13.28 14.93
N LEU A 224 4.27 -13.51 16.14
CA LEU A 224 5.01 -14.12 17.24
C LEU A 224 5.44 -15.55 16.93
N GLY A 225 4.58 -16.34 16.29
CA GLY A 225 4.89 -17.69 15.85
C GLY A 225 6.08 -17.77 14.89
N ILE A 226 6.20 -16.82 13.95
CA ILE A 226 7.34 -16.73 13.03
C ILE A 226 8.63 -16.37 13.77
N VAL A 227 8.58 -15.39 14.67
CA VAL A 227 9.74 -15.01 15.50
C VAL A 227 10.20 -16.20 16.35
N LEU A 228 9.26 -16.90 16.98
CA LEU A 228 9.55 -18.09 17.77
C LEU A 228 10.10 -19.23 16.90
N ALA A 229 9.62 -19.43 15.67
CA ALA A 229 10.16 -20.43 14.75
C ALA A 229 11.65 -20.19 14.44
N VAL A 230 12.05 -18.92 14.30
CA VAL A 230 13.46 -18.55 14.09
C VAL A 230 14.27 -18.70 15.38
N ALA A 231 13.77 -18.19 16.50
CA ALA A 231 14.48 -18.20 17.78
C ALA A 231 14.70 -19.64 18.30
N GLN A 232 13.66 -20.47 18.25
CA GLN A 232 13.62 -21.82 18.81
C GLN A 232 14.06 -22.90 17.80
N ALA A 233 14.64 -22.51 16.66
CA ALA A 233 15.16 -23.48 15.70
C ALA A 233 16.20 -24.40 16.36
N GLY A 234 15.94 -25.71 16.31
CA GLY A 234 16.80 -26.74 16.89
C GLY A 234 18.19 -26.84 16.22
N PRO A 235 19.03 -27.79 16.65
CA PRO A 235 20.40 -27.95 16.14
C PRO A 235 20.49 -28.08 14.62
N GLU A 236 19.50 -28.75 14.00
CA GLU A 236 19.37 -28.93 12.55
C GLU A 236 19.01 -27.63 11.82
N GLY A 237 18.31 -26.72 12.48
CA GLY A 237 17.89 -25.42 11.95
C GLY A 237 18.93 -24.31 12.08
N ARG A 238 20.09 -24.55 12.70
CA ARG A 238 21.10 -23.52 13.01
C ARG A 238 21.57 -22.75 11.77
N ARG A 239 21.81 -23.45 10.65
CA ARG A 239 22.22 -22.81 9.39
C ARG A 239 21.12 -21.90 8.85
N SER A 240 19.89 -22.42 8.75
CA SER A 240 18.72 -21.64 8.30
C SER A 240 18.50 -20.41 9.19
N ARG A 241 18.61 -20.57 10.51
CA ARG A 241 18.49 -19.47 11.47
C ARG A 241 19.52 -18.38 11.22
N ARG A 242 20.80 -18.74 11.05
CA ARG A 242 21.87 -17.76 10.76
C ARG A 242 21.59 -16.99 9.47
N ILE A 243 21.14 -17.67 8.42
CA ILE A 243 20.82 -17.05 7.13
C ILE A 243 19.62 -16.09 7.29
N VAL A 244 18.57 -16.49 7.99
CA VAL A 244 17.40 -15.64 8.24
C VAL A 244 17.76 -14.41 9.08
N VAL A 245 18.56 -14.59 10.13
CA VAL A 245 19.04 -13.47 10.96
C VAL A 245 19.93 -12.53 10.15
N ALA A 246 20.87 -13.05 9.35
CA ALA A 246 21.69 -12.24 8.45
C ALA A 246 20.83 -11.47 7.43
N GLY A 247 19.80 -12.12 6.87
CA GLY A 247 18.83 -11.48 5.98
C GLY A 247 18.03 -10.37 6.66
N LEU A 248 17.64 -10.54 7.91
CA LEU A 248 16.96 -9.51 8.70
C LEU A 248 17.88 -8.32 8.97
N VAL A 249 19.13 -8.58 9.38
CA VAL A 249 20.14 -7.52 9.60
C VAL A 249 20.38 -6.75 8.31
N TYR A 250 20.53 -7.46 7.18
CA TYR A 250 20.64 -6.85 5.86
C TYR A 250 19.45 -5.95 5.53
N PHE A 251 18.22 -6.43 5.73
CA PHE A 251 17.01 -5.65 5.47
C PHE A 251 16.93 -4.39 6.34
N ILE A 252 17.25 -4.50 7.63
CA ILE A 252 17.29 -3.34 8.55
C ILE A 252 18.32 -2.31 8.07
N ALA A 253 19.52 -2.76 7.71
CA ALA A 253 20.56 -1.88 7.18
C ALA A 253 20.14 -1.20 5.88
N LEU A 254 19.47 -1.93 4.98
CA LEU A 254 18.94 -1.41 3.73
C LEU A 254 17.90 -0.31 3.97
N VAL A 255 16.92 -0.57 4.85
CA VAL A 255 15.87 0.40 5.20
C VAL A 255 16.46 1.63 5.89
N ALA A 256 17.38 1.44 6.84
CA ALA A 256 18.08 2.54 7.50
C ALA A 256 18.88 3.39 6.50
N GLY A 257 19.60 2.74 5.57
CA GLY A 257 20.32 3.40 4.49
C GLY A 257 19.40 4.24 3.60
N TRP A 258 18.24 3.71 3.23
CA TRP A 258 17.24 4.44 2.45
C TRP A 258 16.67 5.64 3.21
N ILE A 259 16.31 5.48 4.49
CA ILE A 259 15.80 6.57 5.33
C ILE A 259 16.83 7.70 5.44
N MET A 260 18.09 7.36 5.71
CA MET A 260 19.17 8.36 5.78
C MET A 260 19.37 9.08 4.45
N PHE A 261 19.33 8.34 3.34
CA PHE A 261 19.43 8.92 2.00
C PHE A 261 18.27 9.89 1.69
N ALA A 262 17.02 9.46 1.92
CA ALA A 262 15.83 10.27 1.71
C ALA A 262 15.87 11.56 2.56
N ALA A 263 16.20 11.42 3.85
CA ALA A 263 16.36 12.56 4.75
C ALA A 263 17.43 13.55 4.26
N SER A 264 18.57 13.06 3.75
CA SER A 264 19.64 13.92 3.20
C SER A 264 19.24 14.67 1.93
N ARG A 265 18.18 14.22 1.25
CA ARG A 265 17.65 14.82 0.02
C ARG A 265 16.37 15.63 0.24
N GLY A 266 15.86 15.69 1.48
CA GLY A 266 14.59 16.37 1.79
C GLY A 266 13.37 15.70 1.13
N ILE A 267 13.45 14.38 0.91
CA ILE A 267 12.37 13.54 0.35
C ILE A 267 11.61 12.87 1.49
#